data_AF-A0A2V5TET8-F1
#
_entry.id   AF-A0A2V5TET8-F1
#
_cell.length_a   1.000
_cell.length_b   1.000
_cell.length_c   1.000
_cell.angle_alpha   90.00
_cell.angle_beta   90.00
_cell.angle_gamma   90.00
#
_symmetry.space_group_name_H-M   'P 1'
#
loop_
_entity.id
_entity.type
_entity.pdbx_description
1 polymer ?
#
loop_
_entity_poly.entity_id
_entity_poly.type
_entity_poly.pdbx_seq_one_letter_code
_entity_poly.pdbx_strand_id
1 'polypeptide(L)' 'KAQKVKAIIVEPFHDRRIAEKVASATGAKVVEFSQFPGGLPGTDSYVKLVDTVVSRLAAALK' A
#
# COMPACT_ATOMS: atom_id res chain seq x y z
N LYS A 1 -7.84 1.60 15.56
CA LYS A 1 -7.27 0.81 16.69
C LYS A 1 -8.15 -0.37 17.09
N ALA A 2 -9.46 -0.21 17.33
CA ALA A 2 -10.36 -1.30 17.74
C ALA A 2 -10.30 -2.56 16.85
N GLN A 3 -10.27 -2.38 15.53
CA GLN A 3 -10.20 -3.49 14.57
C GLN A 3 -8.77 -4.02 14.29
N LYS A 4 -7.74 -3.51 14.98
CA LYS A 4 -6.34 -3.91 14.80
C LYS A 4 -5.85 -3.93 13.34
N VAL A 5 -6.25 -2.92 12.57
CA VAL A 5 -5.81 -2.74 11.17
C VAL A 5 -4.29 -2.66 11.11
N LYS A 6 -3.69 -3.47 10.23
CA LYS A 6 -2.24 -3.63 10.10
C LYS A 6 -1.61 -2.86 8.93
N ALA A 7 -2.39 -2.47 7.94
CA ALA A 7 -1.89 -1.81 6.72
C ALA A 7 -2.75 -0.60 6.35
N ILE A 8 -2.11 0.45 5.85
CA ILE A 8 -2.73 1.65 5.29
C ILE A 8 -2.24 1.76 3.85
N ILE A 9 -3.19 1.82 2.92
CA ILE A 9 -2.87 1.83 1.50
C ILE A 9 -2.84 3.28 0.98
N VAL A 10 -1.85 3.61 0.15
CA VAL A 10 -1.69 4.93 -0.47
C VAL A 10 -1.40 4.77 -1.96
N GLU A 11 -2.16 5.51 -2.79
CA GLU A 11 -1.89 5.60 -4.23
C GLU A 11 -0.55 6.33 -4.44
N PRO A 12 0.31 5.84 -5.35
CA PRO A 12 1.48 6.58 -5.80
C PRO A 12 1.13 8.01 -6.21
N PHE A 13 2.07 8.94 -6.02
CA PHE A 13 1.90 10.37 -6.34
C PHE A 13 0.91 11.15 -5.45
N HIS A 14 0.15 10.49 -4.57
CA HIS A 14 -0.60 11.18 -3.51
C HIS A 14 0.29 11.50 -2.30
N ASP A 15 -0.13 12.50 -1.52
CA ASP A 15 0.57 12.89 -0.30
C ASP A 15 0.46 11.79 0.78
N ARG A 16 1.61 11.24 1.16
CA ARG A 16 1.72 10.17 2.16
C ARG A 16 1.74 10.65 3.61
N ARG A 17 1.87 11.96 3.89
CA ARG A 17 2.12 12.47 5.24
C ARG A 17 1.03 12.10 6.24
N ILE A 18 -0.23 12.12 5.81
CA ILE A 18 -1.36 11.73 6.67
C ILE A 18 -1.31 10.23 6.97
N ALA A 19 -1.07 9.40 5.96
CA ALA A 19 -0.97 7.96 6.13
C ALA A 19 0.19 7.58 7.06
N GLU A 20 1.35 8.21 6.91
CA GLU A 20 2.51 8.02 7.79
C GLU A 20 2.22 8.43 9.24
N LYS A 21 1.54 9.56 9.44
CA LYS A 21 1.14 10.02 10.77
C LYS A 21 0.21 9.01 11.46
N VAL A 22 -0.76 8.46 10.72
CA VAL A 22 -1.69 7.45 11.24
C VAL A 22 -0.95 6.13 11.52
N ALA A 23 -0.08 5.68 10.62
CA ALA A 23 0.76 4.49 10.78
C ALA A 23 1.60 4.57 12.07
N SER A 24 2.32 5.68 12.25
CA SER A 24 3.12 5.95 13.45
C SER A 24 2.29 5.87 14.74
N ALA A 25 1.07 6.41 14.74
CA ALA A 25 0.20 6.40 15.92
C ALA A 25 -0.48 5.05 16.20
N THR A 26 -0.48 4.12 15.24
CA THR A 26 -1.25 2.87 15.30
C THR A 26 -0.42 1.60 15.20
N GLY A 27 0.83 1.68 14.75
CA GLY A 27 1.67 0.52 14.44
C GLY A 27 1.31 -0.16 13.11
N ALA A 28 0.44 0.45 12.30
CA ALA A 28 0.16 -0.03 10.95
C ALA A 28 1.31 0.30 9.99
N LYS A 29 1.43 -0.42 8.88
CA LYS A 29 2.41 -0.17 7.82
C LYS A 29 1.76 0.57 6.64
N VAL A 30 2.41 1.61 6.12
CA VAL A 30 1.99 2.25 4.87
C VAL A 30 2.43 1.40 3.67
N VAL A 31 1.53 1.19 2.72
CA VAL A 31 1.76 0.37 1.52
C VAL A 31 1.41 1.19 0.28
N GLU A 32 2.39 1.37 -0.60
CA GLU A 32 2.13 1.90 -1.94
C GLU A 32 1.35 0.88 -2.78
N PHE A 33 0.23 1.31 -3.33
CA PHE A 33 -0.72 0.45 -4.03
C PHE A 33 -1.34 1.25 -5.15
N SER A 34 -1.05 0.88 -6.40
CA SER A 34 -1.64 1.59 -7.53
C SER A 34 -2.91 0.93 -8.04
N GLN A 35 -3.84 1.76 -8.50
CA GLN A 35 -5.04 1.33 -9.23
C GLN A 35 -4.80 1.13 -10.74
N PHE A 36 -3.67 1.61 -11.27
CA PHE A 36 -3.42 1.63 -12.72
C PHE A 36 -2.10 0.91 -13.08
N PRO A 37 -2.08 0.15 -14.19
CA PRO A 37 -0.82 -0.38 -14.73
C PRO A 37 0.19 0.74 -14.98
N GLY A 38 1.47 0.48 -14.69
CA GLY A 38 2.54 1.47 -14.78
C GLY A 38 2.59 2.48 -13.62
N GLY A 39 1.62 2.45 -12.69
CA GLY A 39 1.65 3.29 -11.48
C GLY A 39 2.70 2.85 -10.45
N LEU A 40 3.28 1.66 -10.62
CA LEU A 40 4.40 1.15 -9.83
C LEU A 40 5.50 0.61 -10.75
N PRO A 41 6.77 0.59 -10.31
CA PRO A 41 7.85 0.02 -11.10
C PRO A 41 7.57 -1.45 -11.48
N GLY A 42 7.63 -1.75 -12.78
CA GLY A 42 7.45 -3.11 -13.31
C GLY A 42 6.00 -3.59 -13.42
N THR A 43 5.00 -2.72 -13.25
CA THR A 43 3.58 -3.09 -13.30
C THR A 43 2.86 -2.71 -14.60
N ASP A 44 3.56 -2.73 -15.73
CA ASP A 44 3.05 -2.24 -17.02
C ASP A 44 1.85 -3.04 -17.58
N SER A 45 1.62 -4.26 -17.08
CA SER A 45 0.42 -5.04 -17.37
C SER A 45 -0.44 -5.20 -16.13
N TYR A 46 -1.74 -5.36 -16.34
CA TYR A 46 -2.70 -5.53 -15.25
C TYR A 46 -2.36 -6.71 -14.34
N VAL A 47 -1.95 -7.85 -14.90
CA VAL A 47 -1.56 -9.03 -14.12
C VAL A 47 -0.33 -8.74 -13.25
N LYS A 48 0.70 -8.09 -13.82
CA LYS A 48 1.90 -7.69 -13.06
C LYS A 48 1.58 -6.69 -11.95
N LEU A 49 0.64 -5.77 -12.19
CA LEU A 49 0.13 -4.87 -11.16
C LEU A 49 -0.52 -5.65 -10.02
N VAL A 50 -1.46 -6.53 -10.33
CA VAL A 50 -2.18 -7.35 -9.34
C VAL A 50 -1.19 -8.18 -8.52
N ASP A 51 -0.26 -8.88 -9.17
CA ASP A 51 0.77 -9.68 -8.48
C ASP A 51 1.60 -8.82 -7.53
N THR A 52 1.98 -7.62 -7.96
CA THR A 52 2.80 -6.70 -7.16
C THR A 52 2.04 -6.16 -5.95
N VAL A 53 0.82 -5.66 -6.13
CA VAL A 53 0.05 -5.04 -5.03
C VAL A 53 -0.42 -6.09 -4.00
N VAL A 54 -0.78 -7.30 -4.46
CA VAL A 54 -1.10 -8.42 -3.57
C VAL A 54 0.13 -8.85 -2.77
N SER A 55 1.29 -8.99 -3.43
CA SER A 55 2.54 -9.36 -2.75
C SER A 55 2.97 -8.32 -1.70
N ARG A 56 2.88 -7.03 -2.02
CA ARG A 56 3.18 -5.93 -1.09
C ARG A 56 2.23 -5.91 0.10
N LEU A 57 0.92 -6.06 -0.14
CA LEU A 57 -0.06 -6.11 0.92
C LEU A 57 0.15 -7.33 1.83
N ALA A 58 0.38 -8.51 1.25
CA ALA A 58 0.66 -9.72 2.02
C ALA A 58 1.91 -9.56 2.90
N ALA A 59 2.99 -8.94 2.40
CA ALA A 59 4.18 -8.64 3.18
C ALA A 59 3.91 -7.65 4.33
N ALA A 60 3.00 -6.70 4.15
CA ALA A 60 2.61 -5.77 5.21
C ALA A 60 1.75 -6.42 6.31
N LEU A 61 0.96 -7.45 5.97
CA LEU A 61 0.07 -8.15 6.91
C LEU A 61 0.78 -9.22 7.76
N LYS A 62 1.98 -9.65 7.34
CA LYS A 62 2.92 -10.43 8.16
C LYS A 62 3.44 -9.56 9.31
#